data_AF-A0AAW2QNZ9-F1
#
_entry.id   AF-A0AAW2QNZ9-F1
#
_cell.length_a   1.000
_cell.length_b   1.000
_cell.length_c   1.000
_cell.angle_alpha   90.00
_cell.angle_beta   90.00
_cell.angle_gamma   90.00
#
_symmetry.space_group_name_H-M   'P 1'
#
loop_
_entity.id
_entity.type
_entity.pdbx_description
1 polymer ?
#
loop_
_entity_poly.entity_id
_entity_poly.type
_entity_poly.pdbx_seq_one_letter_code
_entity_poly.pdbx_strand_id
1 'polypeptide(L)'
;MEKSLDSELWHACAGGMVQMPPVNSKVFYFPQGHAEHTLTTVDFGALPKIPPLILCRVAAVKYLADPETDEVYAKIRLIPVGKNESGFDDDGVLGAVSEKTHFLRKDTDPV
;
A
#
# COMPACT_ATOMS: atom_id res chain seq x y z
N MET A 1 16.98 -2.34 12.45
CA MET A 1 16.97 -1.25 11.44
C MET A 1 16.68 -1.90 10.11
N GLU A 2 15.52 -1.64 9.52
CA GLU A 2 15.20 -2.12 8.17
C GLU A 2 16.03 -1.29 7.17
N LYS A 3 16.90 -1.92 6.38
CA LYS A 3 17.70 -1.22 5.36
C LYS A 3 16.85 -1.09 4.10
N SER A 4 16.64 0.13 3.64
CA SER A 4 15.96 0.37 2.36
C SER A 4 16.87 0.02 1.19
N LEU A 5 16.28 -0.57 0.15
CA LEU A 5 16.94 -0.84 -1.12
C LEU A 5 16.83 0.36 -2.06
N ASP A 6 17.79 0.48 -2.97
CA ASP A 6 17.65 1.37 -4.11
C ASP A 6 16.50 0.89 -5.01
N SER A 7 15.80 1.83 -5.64
CA SER A 7 14.65 1.51 -6.49
C SER A 7 15.04 0.65 -7.69
N GLU A 8 16.17 0.91 -8.33
CA GLU A 8 16.62 0.15 -9.50
C GLU A 8 16.96 -1.30 -9.11
N LEU A 9 17.65 -1.47 -7.98
CA LEU A 9 17.98 -2.80 -7.45
C LEU A 9 16.70 -3.58 -7.09
N TRP A 10 15.74 -2.92 -6.45
CA TRP A 10 14.48 -3.56 -6.10
C TRP A 10 13.69 -4.01 -7.35
N HIS A 11 13.61 -3.17 -8.39
CA HIS A 11 12.92 -3.54 -9.64
C HIS A 11 13.64 -4.64 -10.40
N ALA A 12 14.98 -4.69 -10.35
CA ALA A 12 15.75 -5.77 -10.95
C ALA A 12 15.40 -7.13 -10.32
N CYS A 13 15.16 -7.17 -9.00
CA CYS A 13 14.78 -8.38 -8.28
C CYS A 13 13.29 -8.71 -8.38
N ALA A 14 12.40 -7.71 -8.34
CA ALA A 14 10.95 -7.91 -8.36
C ALA A 14 10.40 -8.25 -9.76
N GLY A 15 11.18 -8.00 -10.81
CA GLY A 15 10.84 -8.29 -12.21
C GLY A 15 10.28 -7.08 -12.96
N GLY A 16 10.65 -6.98 -14.24
CA GLY A 16 10.37 -5.80 -15.08
C GLY A 16 8.89 -5.49 -15.36
N MET A 17 7.97 -6.37 -14.97
CA MET A 17 6.52 -6.14 -15.07
C MET A 17 5.93 -5.46 -13.83
N VAL A 18 6.72 -5.23 -12.79
CA VAL A 18 6.28 -4.52 -11.59
C VAL A 18 6.27 -3.02 -11.85
N GLN A 19 5.13 -2.39 -11.60
CA GLN A 19 4.92 -0.94 -11.72
C GLN A 19 4.51 -0.42 -10.34
N MET A 20 5.28 0.53 -9.82
CA MET A 20 5.02 1.13 -8.52
C MET A 20 4.29 2.45 -8.67
N PRO A 21 3.25 2.70 -7.85
CA PRO A 21 2.54 3.96 -7.94
C PRO A 21 3.45 5.10 -7.47
N PRO A 22 3.51 6.22 -8.19
CA PRO A 22 4.36 7.34 -7.79
C PRO A 22 3.88 7.95 -6.48
N VAL A 23 4.81 8.46 -5.68
CA VAL A 23 4.46 9.22 -4.46
C VAL A 23 3.59 10.42 -4.86
N ASN A 24 2.59 10.70 -4.03
CA ASN A 24 1.54 11.71 -4.22
C ASN A 24 0.48 11.40 -5.28
N SER A 25 0.55 10.25 -5.96
CA SER A 25 -0.51 9.80 -6.86
C SER A 25 -1.75 9.31 -6.10
N LYS A 26 -2.91 9.33 -6.78
CA LYS A 26 -4.17 8.79 -6.27
C LYS A 26 -4.31 7.33 -6.72
N VAL A 27 -4.60 6.44 -5.78
CA VAL A 27 -4.78 5.00 -5.99
C VAL A 27 -6.03 4.51 -5.28
N PHE A 28 -6.61 3.42 -5.77
CA PHE A 28 -7.70 2.74 -5.09
C PHE A 28 -7.15 1.58 -4.26
N TYR A 29 -7.50 1.54 -2.98
CA TYR A 29 -7.19 0.44 -2.07
C TYR A 29 -8.41 -0.45 -1.86
N PHE A 30 -8.21 -1.76 -1.95
CA PHE A 30 -9.23 -2.79 -1.81
C PHE A 30 -8.93 -3.63 -0.56
N PRO A 31 -9.55 -3.33 0.60
CA PRO A 31 -9.28 -4.05 1.85
C PRO A 31 -9.54 -5.55 1.75
N GLN A 32 -10.52 -5.97 0.96
CA GLN A 32 -10.82 -7.38 0.75
C GLN A 32 -9.71 -8.10 -0.04
N GLY A 33 -9.19 -7.48 -1.09
CA GLY A 33 -8.07 -8.05 -1.86
C GLY A 33 -6.82 -8.20 -1.00
N HIS A 34 -6.54 -7.23 -0.13
CA HIS A 34 -5.43 -7.32 0.81
C HIS A 34 -5.57 -8.49 1.80
N ALA A 35 -6.79 -8.77 2.24
CA ALA A 35 -7.06 -9.87 3.17
C ALA A 35 -6.90 -11.26 2.52
N GLU A 36 -7.01 -11.36 1.20
CA GLU A 36 -6.75 -12.62 0.48
C GLU A 36 -5.25 -12.97 0.51
N HIS A 37 -4.39 -11.95 0.52
CA HIS A 37 -2.93 -12.12 0.40
C HIS A 37 -2.20 -12.00 1.74
N THR A 38 -2.92 -11.89 2.86
CA THR A 38 -2.32 -11.96 4.19
C THR A 38 -2.22 -13.40 4.68
N LEU A 39 -1.18 -13.69 5.46
CA LEU A 39 -1.01 -14.97 6.14
C LEU A 39 -1.99 -15.16 7.33
N THR A 40 -2.84 -14.17 7.60
CA THR A 40 -3.76 -14.15 8.76
C THR A 40 -5.20 -14.24 8.32
N THR A 41 -5.96 -15.20 8.83
CA THR A 41 -7.41 -15.28 8.59
C THR A 41 -8.11 -14.04 9.13
N VAL A 42 -8.79 -13.30 8.27
CA VAL A 42 -9.57 -12.13 8.64
C VAL A 42 -11.05 -12.53 8.77
N ASP A 43 -11.62 -12.39 9.97
CA ASP A 43 -13.07 -12.52 10.16
C ASP A 43 -13.77 -11.22 9.79
N PHE A 44 -14.28 -11.16 8.57
CA PHE A 44 -15.03 -10.02 8.07
C PHE A 44 -16.41 -9.86 8.72
N GLY A 45 -16.95 -10.91 9.36
CA GLY A 45 -18.25 -10.86 10.04
C GLY A 45 -18.23 -10.03 11.32
N ALA A 46 -17.07 -9.95 11.98
CA ALA A 46 -16.86 -9.18 13.21
C ALA A 46 -16.43 -7.73 12.97
N LEU A 47 -16.12 -7.34 11.73
CA LEU A 47 -15.62 -6.01 11.41
C LEU A 47 -16.76 -5.02 11.12
N PRO A 48 -16.71 -3.78 11.61
CA PRO A 48 -17.63 -2.73 11.17
C PRO A 48 -17.54 -2.58 9.66
N LYS A 49 -18.66 -2.33 8.97
CA LYS A 49 -18.76 -2.26 7.50
C LYS A 49 -17.61 -1.44 6.89
N ILE A 50 -16.57 -2.13 6.43
CA ILE A 50 -15.43 -1.49 5.74
C ILE A 50 -15.86 -1.24 4.30
N PRO A 51 -15.66 -0.03 3.75
CA PRO A 51 -15.91 0.21 2.34
C PRO A 51 -15.11 -0.77 1.47
N PRO A 52 -15.71 -1.37 0.42
CA PRO A 52 -15.00 -2.31 -0.45
C PRO A 52 -13.88 -1.62 -1.27
N LEU A 53 -13.94 -0.29 -1.37
CA LEU A 53 -13.05 0.55 -2.15
C LEU A 53 -12.76 1.84 -1.40
N ILE A 54 -11.48 2.19 -1.27
CA ILE A 54 -11.04 3.43 -0.60
C ILE A 54 -10.10 4.18 -1.55
N LEU A 55 -10.44 5.43 -1.88
CA LEU A 55 -9.53 6.31 -2.60
C LEU A 55 -8.44 6.80 -1.64
N CYS A 56 -7.19 6.65 -2.04
CA CYS A 56 -6.03 7.00 -1.23
C CYS A 56 -5.02 7.82 -2.03
N ARG A 57 -4.22 8.64 -1.34
CA ARG A 57 -2.99 9.23 -1.86
C ARG A 57 -1.79 8.43 -1.36
N VAL A 58 -0.84 8.16 -2.24
CA VAL A 58 0.43 7.53 -1.88
C VAL A 58 1.30 8.56 -1.14
N ALA A 59 1.56 8.35 0.14
CA ALA A 59 2.40 9.23 0.95
C ALA A 59 3.88 8.84 0.88
N ALA A 60 4.18 7.55 0.76
CA ALA A 60 5.54 7.04 0.64
C ALA A 60 5.54 5.63 0.04
N VAL A 61 6.63 5.30 -0.65
CA VAL A 61 6.97 3.94 -1.06
C VAL A 61 8.36 3.64 -0.52
N LYS A 62 8.53 2.52 0.18
CA LYS A 62 9.83 2.04 0.66
C LYS A 62 10.10 0.66 0.07
N TYR A 63 11.25 0.53 -0.55
CA TYR A 63 11.76 -0.71 -1.12
C TYR A 63 12.60 -1.45 -0.08
N LEU A 64 12.31 -2.73 0.14
CA LEU A 64 12.89 -3.54 1.19
C LEU A 64 13.12 -4.96 0.69
N ALA A 65 13.96 -5.69 1.41
CA ALA A 65 14.11 -7.13 1.30
C ALA A 65 14.05 -7.75 2.68
N ASP A 66 13.53 -8.97 2.76
CA ASP A 66 13.58 -9.78 3.96
C ASP A 66 15.03 -10.22 4.22
N PRO A 67 15.60 -9.98 5.42
CA PRO A 67 16.99 -10.28 5.69
C PRO A 67 17.29 -11.77 5.84
N GLU A 68 16.29 -12.63 5.97
CA GLU A 68 16.44 -14.08 6.10
C GLU A 68 16.13 -14.81 4.79
N THR A 69 15.14 -14.33 4.02
CA THR A 69 14.70 -15.02 2.79
C THR A 69 15.15 -14.34 1.49
N ASP A 70 15.76 -13.15 1.56
CA ASP A 70 16.11 -12.30 0.41
C ASP A 70 14.91 -11.92 -0.49
N GLU A 71 13.68 -12.13 -0.01
CA GLU A 71 12.46 -11.79 -0.74
C GLU A 71 12.27 -10.27 -0.76
N VAL A 72 12.14 -9.69 -1.96
CA VAL A 72 11.92 -8.25 -2.12
C VAL A 72 10.45 -7.88 -1.96
N TYR A 73 10.18 -6.81 -1.20
CA TYR A 73 8.82 -6.30 -0.99
C TYR A 73 8.80 -4.78 -0.86
N ALA A 74 7.63 -4.17 -1.04
CA ALA A 74 7.44 -2.72 -0.91
C ALA A 74 6.44 -2.39 0.21
N LYS A 75 6.78 -1.40 1.04
CA LYS A 75 5.83 -0.79 1.98
C LYS A 75 5.29 0.50 1.38
N ILE A 76 3.96 0.56 1.22
CA ILE A 76 3.29 1.73 0.64
C ILE A 76 2.45 2.39 1.74
N ARG A 77 2.77 3.64 2.08
CA ARG A 77 1.96 4.41 3.03
C ARG A 77 0.84 5.10 2.27
N LEU A 78 -0.40 4.79 2.62
CA LEU A 78 -1.60 5.35 1.99
C LEU A 78 -2.32 6.29 2.96
N ILE A 79 -2.77 7.43 2.46
CA ILE A 79 -3.63 8.37 3.19
C ILE A 79 -5.00 8.37 2.50
N PRO A 80 -6.09 7.95 3.18
CA PRO A 80 -7.44 8.02 2.62
C PRO A 80 -7.79 9.45 2.21
N VAL A 81 -8.38 9.59 1.03
CA VAL A 81 -8.86 10.87 0.50
C VAL A 81 -10.34 10.99 0.85
N GLY A 82 -10.71 12.06 1.56
CA GLY A 82 -12.08 12.34 1.94
C GLY A 82 -12.97 12.60 0.71
N LYS A 83 -14.27 12.35 0.84
CA LYS A 83 -15.27 12.63 -0.23
C LYS A 83 -15.31 14.10 -0.65
N ASN A 84 -14.74 14.98 0.16
CA ASN A 84 -14.77 16.43 0.01
C ASN A 84 -13.55 16.94 -0.78
N GLU A 85 -12.61 16.06 -1.11
CA GLU A 85 -11.31 16.36 -1.74
C GLU A 85 -11.28 15.88 -3.22
N SER A 86 -12.46 15.79 -3.83
CA SER A 86 -12.62 15.65 -5.29
C SER A 86 -12.41 16.96 -6.04
N GLY A 87 -12.18 18.07 -5.33
CA GLY A 87 -11.84 19.37 -5.89
C GLY A 87 -10.34 19.57 -6.03
N PHE A 88 -9.96 20.14 -7.16
CA PHE A 88 -8.72 20.87 -7.35
C PHE A 88 -8.58 21.93 -6.25
N ASP A 89 -7.37 22.02 -5.68
CA ASP A 89 -6.85 23.11 -4.82
C ASP A 89 -7.49 23.34 -3.43
N ASP A 90 -6.59 23.65 -2.49
CA ASP A 90 -6.75 24.46 -1.27
C ASP A 90 -7.15 23.85 0.09
N ASP A 91 -6.52 24.45 1.10
CA ASP A 91 -6.37 24.23 2.53
C ASP A 91 -7.60 23.75 3.35
N GLY A 92 -7.38 22.85 4.33
CA GLY A 92 -8.43 22.50 5.29
C GLY A 92 -8.19 21.25 6.14
N VAL A 93 -7.54 21.43 7.28
CA VAL A 93 -7.38 20.46 8.38
C VAL A 93 -8.72 19.81 8.79
N LEU A 94 -8.75 18.48 9.01
CA LEU A 94 -9.29 17.81 10.23
C LEU A 94 -9.39 16.27 10.08
N GLY A 95 -8.63 15.56 10.92
CA GLY A 95 -9.15 14.51 11.81
C GLY A 95 -9.45 13.10 11.25
N ALA A 96 -8.42 12.24 11.22
CA ALA A 96 -8.38 10.89 11.82
C ALA A 96 -7.14 10.15 11.30
N VAL A 97 -6.01 10.32 11.97
CA VAL A 97 -4.76 9.66 11.61
C VAL A 97 -4.83 8.21 12.11
N SER A 98 -5.46 7.32 11.32
CA SER A 98 -5.11 5.91 11.41
C SER A 98 -3.94 5.72 10.46
N GLU A 99 -2.72 5.87 10.99
CA GLU A 99 -1.48 5.60 10.28
C GLU A 99 -1.36 4.09 10.02
N LYS A 100 -2.23 3.56 9.16
CA LYS A 100 -2.15 2.18 8.71
C LYS A 100 -1.21 2.13 7.51
N THR A 101 0.05 1.83 7.81
CA THR A 101 1.01 1.37 6.81
C THR A 101 0.46 0.08 6.21
N HIS A 102 -0.16 0.17 5.03
CA HIS A 102 -0.70 -1.00 4.35
C HIS A 102 0.39 -1.61 3.47
N PHE A 103 0.69 -2.88 3.74
CA PHE A 103 1.68 -3.64 3.00
C PHE A 103 1.03 -4.08 1.70
N LEU A 104 1.52 -3.58 0.57
CA LEU A 104 1.23 -4.19 -0.71
C LEU A 104 2.41 -5.10 -1.03
N ARG A 105 2.36 -6.34 -0.51
CA ARG A 105 3.08 -7.42 -1.16
C ARG A 105 2.38 -7.58 -2.50
N LYS A 106 3.06 -7.21 -3.59
CA LYS A 106 2.71 -7.77 -4.88
C LYS A 106 3.46 -9.10 -4.87
N ASP A 107 2.83 -10.12 -4.30
CA ASP A 107 3.30 -11.49 -4.48
C ASP A 107 3.47 -11.67 -5.99
N THR A 108 4.72 -11.84 -6.40
CA THR A 108 5.04 -12.34 -7.73
C THR A 108 4.54 -13.78 -7.74
N ASP A 109 3.27 -13.98 -8.10
CA ASP A 109 2.77 -15.30 -8.46
C ASP A 109 3.60 -15.79 -9.65
N PRO A 110 4.38 -16.87 -9.53
CA PRO A 110 4.85 -17.56 -10.70
C PRO A 110 3.62 -18.16 -11.42
N VAL A 111 3.52 -17.89 -12.73
CA VAL A 111 2.58 -18.55 -13.65
C VAL A 111 2.69 -20.06 -13.56
#